data_AF-A0A1M6DSC1-F1
#
_entry.id   AF-A0A1M6DSC1-F1
#
_cell.length_a   1.000
_cell.length_b   1.000
_cell.length_c   1.000
_cell.angle_alpha   90.00
_cell.angle_beta   90.00
_cell.angle_gamma   90.00
#
_symmetry.space_group_name_H-M   'P 1'
#
loop_
_entity.id
_entity.type
_entity.pdbx_description
1 polymer ?
#
loop_
_entity_poly.entity_id
_entity_poly.type
_entity_poly.pdbx_seq_one_letter_code
_entity_poly.pdbx_strand_id
1 'polypeptide(L)'
;MNPILPFTALARVLRRTGFVLLLALSAGSCTTNDVFPDTATDDATLIRFDIAPRPGFTDRPSTRLTQTTDAAQWEDGDILWIRAEFYDNANILKTTYITALKRDGGHWRSLTYEEEEAHITPCTPLRDYYKNEIRWPKSLYGTTGTYCRIYARYLGQQYPNASGKIAVTPDIDVINIPNNYSTSHPGEVVKLRFFQPLARLRITKACQLKFKSLNSEFRFPDFLENPDSYVDNVFYVPSDGKDYFLDSEDKNSQTIRINGQEIQLLPDAKGNFKGMSYTIDPDALPSGPIAPEF
;
A
#
# COMPACT_ATOMS: atom_id res chain seq x y z
N MET A 1 35.15 2.23 -50.31
CA MET A 1 35.95 2.40 -49.08
C MET A 1 35.56 3.71 -48.44
N ASN A 2 35.12 3.66 -47.18
CA ASN A 2 34.73 4.82 -46.37
C ASN A 2 35.86 5.83 -46.25
N PRO A 3 35.57 7.14 -46.36
CA PRO A 3 36.29 8.16 -45.62
C PRO A 3 35.48 8.56 -44.38
N ILE A 4 36.19 8.61 -43.25
CA ILE A 4 35.75 9.11 -41.95
C ILE A 4 35.98 10.64 -41.93
N LEU A 5 35.09 11.34 -41.22
CA LEU A 5 35.14 12.72 -40.64
C LEU A 5 34.17 13.72 -41.33
N PRO A 6 33.42 14.55 -40.57
CA PRO A 6 33.99 15.45 -39.55
C PRO A 6 33.24 15.58 -38.21
N PHE A 7 34.01 15.64 -37.12
CA PHE A 7 33.62 16.24 -35.85
C PHE A 7 33.78 17.76 -35.96
N THR A 8 32.72 18.48 -36.27
CA THR A 8 32.63 19.93 -36.00
C THR A 8 31.19 20.31 -35.68
N ALA A 9 31.05 21.10 -34.62
CA ALA A 9 29.89 21.88 -34.22
C ALA A 9 28.77 21.17 -33.45
N LEU A 10 29.02 20.85 -32.18
CA LEU A 10 28.04 21.15 -31.13
C LEU A 10 28.73 21.42 -29.77
N ALA A 11 29.63 22.40 -29.75
CA ALA A 11 30.26 22.93 -28.54
C ALA A 11 29.86 24.40 -28.36
N ARG A 12 28.69 24.62 -27.76
CA ARG A 12 28.11 25.84 -27.14
C ARG A 12 26.64 25.48 -26.96
N VAL A 13 26.15 25.05 -25.81
CA VAL A 13 25.98 25.82 -24.58
C VAL A 13 25.96 24.84 -23.42
N LEU A 14 27.04 24.76 -22.65
CA LEU A 14 27.11 23.98 -21.42
C LEU A 14 28.13 24.66 -20.50
N ARG A 15 27.65 25.62 -19.70
CA ARG A 15 28.27 26.08 -18.44
C ARG A 15 27.38 27.10 -17.76
N ARG A 16 26.44 26.61 -16.97
CA ARG A 16 26.21 27.08 -15.60
C ARG A 16 25.33 26.06 -14.87
N THR A 17 25.97 25.38 -13.91
CA THR A 17 25.37 24.63 -12.79
C THR A 17 24.58 23.36 -13.11
N GLY A 18 25.31 22.24 -13.21
CA GLY A 18 25.00 21.02 -12.42
C GLY A 18 23.87 20.11 -12.89
N PHE A 19 23.99 19.52 -14.09
CA PHE A 19 23.27 18.28 -14.42
C PHE A 19 24.28 17.23 -14.86
N VAL A 20 24.55 16.25 -14.00
CA VAL A 20 25.25 15.02 -14.39
C VAL A 20 24.19 14.06 -14.90
N LEU A 21 24.08 13.96 -16.23
CA LEU A 21 23.34 12.89 -16.88
C LEU A 21 24.22 11.63 -16.81
N LEU A 22 23.93 10.73 -15.87
CA LEU A 22 24.56 9.40 -15.85
C LEU A 22 23.62 8.42 -16.55
N LEU A 23 23.91 8.13 -17.81
CA LEU A 23 23.37 6.95 -18.50
C LEU A 23 24.03 5.70 -17.89
N ALA A 24 23.26 4.91 -17.16
CA ALA A 24 23.63 3.55 -16.78
C ALA A 24 22.62 2.57 -17.39
N LEU A 25 22.98 2.03 -18.55
CA LEU A 25 22.39 0.82 -19.12
C LEU A 25 22.97 -0.37 -18.34
N SER A 26 22.22 -0.92 -17.39
CA SER A 26 22.47 -2.24 -16.82
C SER A 26 21.13 -2.91 -16.51
N ALA A 27 20.69 -3.77 -17.43
CA ALA A 27 19.73 -4.81 -17.15
C ALA A 27 20.37 -5.80 -16.17
N GLY A 28 19.78 -5.96 -14.99
CA GLY A 28 20.27 -6.89 -13.97
C GLY A 28 19.73 -6.59 -12.57
N SER A 29 18.49 -7.01 -12.30
CA SER A 29 17.99 -7.44 -10.98
C SER A 29 18.47 -6.66 -9.75
N CYS A 30 17.76 -5.59 -9.39
CA CYS A 30 17.82 -5.04 -8.03
C CYS A 30 16.47 -5.27 -7.35
N THR A 31 16.39 -6.30 -6.51
CA THR A 31 15.43 -6.32 -5.41
C THR A 31 15.76 -5.13 -4.51
N THR A 32 15.01 -4.04 -4.59
CA THR A 32 15.05 -3.01 -3.54
C THR A 32 14.29 -3.57 -2.34
N ASN A 33 14.93 -4.47 -1.60
CA ASN A 33 14.61 -4.62 -0.19
C ASN A 33 15.10 -3.31 0.42
N ASP A 34 14.19 -2.44 0.84
CA ASP A 34 14.56 -1.20 1.52
C ASP A 34 15.23 -1.56 2.85
N VAL A 35 16.56 -1.70 2.81
CA VAL A 35 17.41 -1.87 3.99
C VAL A 35 17.80 -0.47 4.43
N PHE A 36 17.24 -0.04 5.56
CA PHE A 36 17.61 1.21 6.22
C PHE A 36 19.14 1.27 6.45
N PRO A 37 19.78 2.44 6.28
CA PRO A 37 21.23 2.55 6.36
C PRO A 37 21.77 2.12 7.73
N ASP A 38 22.70 1.17 7.70
CA ASP A 38 23.39 0.60 8.86
C ASP A 38 24.52 1.55 9.32
N THR A 39 24.15 2.69 9.90
CA THR A 39 25.10 3.53 10.65
C THR A 39 24.91 3.28 12.15
N ALA A 40 25.58 2.23 12.62
CA ALA A 40 25.63 1.84 14.01
C ALA A 40 26.23 2.96 14.89
N THR A 41 25.37 3.66 15.65
CA THR A 41 25.55 3.96 17.10
C THR A 41 24.30 4.64 17.69
N ASP A 42 23.13 3.97 17.65
CA ASP A 42 22.05 3.99 18.67
C ASP A 42 20.94 2.95 18.31
N ASP A 43 21.34 1.93 17.54
CA ASP A 43 20.51 1.32 16.49
C ASP A 43 19.99 -0.10 16.85
N ALA A 44 20.38 -0.61 18.02
CA ALA A 44 20.03 -1.98 18.42
C ALA A 44 18.55 -2.13 18.81
N THR A 45 17.92 -1.03 19.26
CA THR A 45 16.51 -0.99 19.67
C THR A 45 15.57 -0.61 18.52
N LEU A 46 16.08 -0.13 17.39
CA LEU A 46 15.26 0.24 16.24
C LEU A 46 14.59 -1.00 15.64
N ILE A 47 13.29 -0.91 15.37
CA ILE A 47 12.58 -1.94 14.60
C ILE A 47 12.79 -1.64 13.12
N ARG A 48 13.44 -2.56 12.41
CA ARG A 48 13.65 -2.48 10.96
C ARG A 48 12.57 -3.28 10.23
N PHE A 49 12.08 -2.74 9.12
CA PHE A 49 11.06 -3.39 8.29
C PHE A 49 11.65 -3.81 6.94
N ASP A 50 11.38 -5.05 6.54
CA ASP A 50 11.59 -5.56 5.18
C ASP A 50 10.22 -5.62 4.49
N ILE A 51 9.93 -4.61 3.66
CA ILE A 51 8.64 -4.41 3.00
C ILE A 51 8.65 -5.12 1.65
N ALA A 52 7.77 -6.11 1.49
CA ALA A 52 7.63 -6.81 0.22
C ALA A 52 7.08 -5.90 -0.90
N PRO A 53 7.26 -6.30 -2.17
CA PRO A 53 6.57 -5.67 -3.29
C PRO A 53 5.07 -5.60 -3.08
N ARG A 54 4.42 -4.60 -3.70
CA ARG A 54 2.97 -4.46 -3.67
C ARG A 54 2.35 -5.72 -4.28
N PRO A 55 1.38 -6.36 -3.60
CA PRO A 55 0.77 -7.58 -4.10
C PRO A 55 -0.05 -7.28 -5.36
N GLY A 56 0.10 -8.13 -6.39
CA GLY A 56 -0.72 -8.07 -7.58
C GLY A 56 -2.15 -8.60 -7.36
N PHE A 57 -3.06 -8.23 -8.25
CA PHE A 57 -4.37 -8.87 -8.37
C PHE A 57 -4.20 -10.06 -9.33
N THR A 58 -4.25 -11.29 -8.80
CA THR A 58 -3.95 -12.64 -9.39
C THR A 58 -2.91 -13.44 -8.59
N ASP A 59 -2.17 -12.79 -7.69
CA ASP A 59 -1.24 -13.45 -6.76
C ASP A 59 -2.01 -14.08 -5.58
N ARG A 60 -2.53 -15.31 -5.78
CA ARG A 60 -2.75 -16.23 -4.63
C ARG A 60 -1.47 -16.29 -3.82
N PRO A 61 -1.50 -16.33 -2.46
CA PRO A 61 -0.38 -15.97 -1.58
C PRO A 61 0.93 -16.52 -2.14
N SER A 62 1.58 -15.69 -2.96
CA SER A 62 2.62 -16.18 -3.83
C SER A 62 3.89 -16.02 -3.03
N THR A 63 4.56 -17.14 -2.81
CA THR A 63 5.93 -17.23 -2.29
C THR A 63 6.95 -16.62 -3.25
N ARG A 64 6.52 -15.78 -4.22
CA ARG A 64 7.39 -15.14 -5.21
C ARG A 64 8.11 -13.97 -4.55
N LEU A 65 9.42 -14.16 -4.41
CA LEU A 65 10.39 -13.17 -3.92
C LEU A 65 10.80 -12.15 -5.00
N THR A 66 10.23 -12.20 -6.20
CA THR A 66 10.71 -11.47 -7.37
C THR A 66 9.68 -10.49 -7.92
N GLN A 67 10.05 -9.21 -7.92
CA GLN A 67 9.38 -8.13 -8.67
C GLN A 67 9.37 -8.48 -10.16
N THR A 68 8.21 -8.68 -10.75
CA THR A 68 8.05 -8.67 -12.21
C THR A 68 7.67 -7.25 -12.65
N THR A 69 8.13 -6.81 -13.81
CA THR A 69 7.81 -5.49 -14.39
C THR A 69 6.31 -5.23 -14.58
N ASP A 70 5.49 -6.28 -14.56
CA ASP A 70 4.03 -6.22 -14.66
C ASP A 70 3.30 -6.25 -13.29
N ALA A 71 4.03 -6.36 -12.18
CA ALA A 71 3.43 -6.27 -10.85
C ALA A 71 3.11 -4.82 -10.51
N ALA A 72 1.96 -4.57 -9.88
CA ALA A 72 1.65 -3.26 -9.31
C ALA A 72 2.82 -2.80 -8.44
N GLN A 73 3.25 -1.55 -8.58
CA GLN A 73 4.36 -1.00 -7.81
C GLN A 73 3.82 -0.10 -6.70
N TRP A 74 4.61 0.04 -5.65
CA TRP A 74 4.44 1.13 -4.70
C TRP A 74 4.81 2.44 -5.39
N GLU A 75 3.94 3.43 -5.33
CA GLU A 75 4.09 4.72 -5.99
C GLU A 75 4.60 5.78 -5.02
N ASP A 76 5.33 6.77 -5.51
CA ASP A 76 5.73 7.90 -4.68
C ASP A 76 4.47 8.62 -4.15
N GLY A 77 4.46 8.87 -2.84
CA GLY A 77 3.30 9.37 -2.11
C GLY A 77 2.54 8.30 -1.32
N ASP A 78 2.72 7.01 -1.61
CA ASP A 78 2.06 5.91 -0.88
C ASP A 78 2.43 5.90 0.59
N ILE A 79 1.46 5.61 1.47
CA ILE A 79 1.65 5.62 2.93
C ILE A 79 1.28 4.26 3.52
N LEU A 80 2.24 3.64 4.21
CA LEU A 80 2.03 2.48 5.07
C LEU A 80 1.89 2.93 6.52
N TRP A 81 0.73 2.64 7.11
CA TRP A 81 0.49 2.82 8.54
C TRP A 81 0.88 1.54 9.28
N ILE A 82 1.61 1.69 10.39
CA ILE A 82 2.10 0.57 11.19
C ILE A 82 1.79 0.82 12.66
N ARG A 83 1.17 -0.16 13.32
CA ARG A 83 0.99 -0.18 14.77
C ARG A 83 1.86 -1.28 15.37
N ALA A 84 2.61 -0.92 16.40
CA ALA A 84 3.45 -1.82 17.17
C ALA A 84 2.96 -1.90 18.61
N GLU A 85 2.56 -3.09 19.03
CA GLU A 85 2.14 -3.39 20.40
C GLU A 85 3.22 -4.19 21.11
N PHE A 86 3.71 -3.69 22.24
CA PHE A 86 4.83 -4.30 22.97
C PHE A 86 4.35 -5.03 24.21
N TYR A 87 4.70 -6.31 24.31
CA TYR A 87 4.28 -7.21 25.38
C TYR A 87 5.48 -7.66 26.22
N ASP A 88 5.22 -7.84 27.51
CA ASP A 88 6.16 -8.54 28.39
C ASP A 88 6.05 -10.08 28.26
N ASN A 89 6.89 -10.79 29.00
CA ASN A 89 6.90 -12.26 29.04
C ASN A 89 5.66 -12.88 29.70
N ALA A 90 4.84 -12.08 30.39
CA ALA A 90 3.57 -12.48 30.98
C ALA A 90 2.40 -12.19 30.02
N ASN A 91 2.68 -11.85 28.75
CA ASN A 91 1.70 -11.50 27.73
C ASN A 91 0.85 -10.26 28.10
N ILE A 92 1.42 -9.33 28.88
CA ILE A 92 0.77 -8.08 29.26
C ILE A 92 1.25 -6.96 28.32
N LEU A 93 0.29 -6.30 27.65
CA LEU A 93 0.56 -5.13 26.83
C LEU A 93 1.13 -4.00 27.70
N LYS A 94 2.31 -3.49 27.35
CA LYS A 94 2.97 -2.38 28.07
C LYS A 94 2.81 -1.05 27.40
N THR A 95 2.91 -1.03 26.07
CA THR A 95 2.79 0.20 25.29
C THR A 95 2.44 -0.11 23.85
N THR A 96 1.88 0.90 23.19
CA THR A 96 1.56 0.89 21.76
C THR A 96 2.20 2.11 21.12
N TYR A 97 2.85 1.91 19.99
CA TYR A 97 3.34 2.99 19.13
C TYR A 97 2.75 2.85 17.73
N ILE A 98 2.60 3.98 17.06
CA ILE A 98 2.13 4.04 15.68
C ILE A 98 3.16 4.83 14.87
N THR A 99 3.45 4.38 13.66
CA THR A 99 4.30 5.11 12.71
C THR A 99 3.69 5.06 11.32
N ALA A 100 4.20 5.92 10.46
CA ALA A 100 3.87 5.96 9.04
C ALA A 100 5.15 5.96 8.22
N LEU A 101 5.20 5.09 7.22
CA LEU A 101 6.25 5.08 6.22
C LEU A 101 5.65 5.59 4.92
N LYS A 102 6.26 6.64 4.35
CA LYS A 102 5.90 7.20 3.05
C LYS A 102 6.91 6.77 2.00
N ARG A 103 6.40 6.39 0.83
CA ARG A 103 7.20 6.09 -0.36
C ARG A 103 7.62 7.40 -1.03
N ASP A 104 8.92 7.60 -1.22
CA ASP A 104 9.45 8.82 -1.82
C ASP A 104 10.80 8.53 -2.49
N GLY A 105 10.96 8.96 -3.75
CA GLY A 105 12.18 8.75 -4.51
C GLY A 105 12.56 7.28 -4.65
N GLY A 106 11.58 6.37 -4.68
CA GLY A 106 11.84 4.94 -4.77
C GLY A 106 12.35 4.28 -3.48
N HIS A 107 12.16 4.91 -2.31
CA HIS A 107 12.46 4.32 -0.99
C HIS A 107 11.34 4.58 0.03
N TRP A 108 11.15 3.67 1.00
CA TRP A 108 10.34 3.93 2.19
C TRP A 108 11.11 4.77 3.21
N ARG A 109 10.49 5.85 3.69
CA ARG A 109 11.03 6.70 4.75
C ARG A 109 9.95 7.05 5.77
N SER A 110 10.35 7.44 6.97
CA SER A 110 9.44 8.06 7.91
C SER A 110 8.94 9.41 7.38
N LEU A 111 7.85 9.91 7.98
CA LEU A 111 7.36 11.26 7.69
C LEU A 111 8.43 12.31 8.08
N THR A 112 8.46 13.39 7.32
CA THR A 112 9.27 14.58 7.63
C THR A 112 8.64 15.34 8.80
N TYR A 113 9.41 16.24 9.41
CA TYR A 113 8.90 17.09 10.49
C TYR A 113 7.69 17.92 10.03
N GLU A 114 7.76 18.46 8.82
CA GLU A 114 6.69 19.27 8.22
C GLU A 114 5.42 18.44 7.96
N GLU A 115 5.57 17.19 7.48
CA GLU A 115 4.44 16.26 7.31
C GLU A 115 3.81 15.91 8.66
N GLU A 116 4.61 15.72 9.71
CA GLU A 116 4.12 15.45 11.06
C GLU A 116 3.40 16.64 11.70
N GLU A 117 3.94 17.84 11.55
CA GLU A 117 3.30 19.07 12.00
C GLU A 117 1.96 19.28 11.30
N ALA A 118 1.90 19.03 9.99
CA ALA A 118 0.70 19.20 9.19
C ALA A 118 -0.39 18.14 9.43
N HIS A 119 -0.01 16.88 9.71
CA HIS A 119 -0.95 15.76 9.68
C HIS A 119 -1.07 14.98 10.99
N ILE A 120 0.01 14.88 11.78
CA ILE A 120 0.02 14.10 13.02
C ILE A 120 -0.33 14.97 14.22
N THR A 121 0.28 16.14 14.33
CA THR A 121 0.05 17.09 15.44
C THR A 121 -1.42 17.52 15.58
N PRO A 122 -2.15 17.85 14.51
CA PRO A 122 -3.59 18.17 14.62
C PRO A 122 -4.47 16.94 14.87
N CYS A 123 -3.96 15.72 14.66
CA CYS A 123 -4.69 14.48 14.84
C CYS A 123 -4.65 14.03 16.32
N THR A 124 -5.60 14.54 17.11
CA THR A 124 -5.62 14.37 18.58
C THR A 124 -5.52 12.90 19.03
N PRO A 125 -6.22 11.93 18.42
CA PRO A 125 -6.14 10.53 18.85
C PRO A 125 -4.83 9.83 18.51
N LEU A 126 -4.09 10.32 17.51
CA LEU A 126 -2.86 9.68 17.02
C LEU A 126 -1.60 10.27 17.65
N ARG A 127 -1.58 11.58 17.90
CA ARG A 127 -0.36 12.31 18.29
C ARG A 127 0.38 11.71 19.49
N ASP A 128 -0.35 11.19 20.48
CA ASP A 128 0.23 10.65 21.71
C ASP A 128 0.87 9.27 21.50
N TYR A 129 0.43 8.54 20.48
CA TYR A 129 0.92 7.21 20.11
C TYR A 129 1.99 7.26 19.02
N TYR A 130 2.03 8.35 18.25
CA TYR A 130 2.87 8.44 17.08
C TYR A 130 4.36 8.53 17.45
N LYS A 131 5.18 7.79 16.70
CA LYS A 131 6.65 7.84 16.71
C LYS A 131 7.15 7.81 15.27
N ASN A 132 7.97 8.80 14.90
CA ASN A 132 8.63 8.86 13.59
C ASN A 132 9.42 7.56 13.32
N GLU A 133 10.11 7.05 14.33
CA GLU A 133 10.77 5.73 14.31
C GLU A 133 10.31 4.89 15.50
N ILE A 134 9.97 3.62 15.25
CA ILE A 134 9.57 2.70 16.31
C ILE A 134 10.81 2.02 16.88
N ARG A 135 11.00 2.18 18.19
CA ARG A 135 12.10 1.57 18.95
C ARG A 135 11.54 0.72 20.08
N TRP A 136 12.21 -0.39 20.37
CA TRP A 136 11.94 -1.22 21.53
C TRP A 136 12.06 -0.41 22.82
N PRO A 137 11.05 -0.46 23.72
CA PRO A 137 11.17 0.14 25.04
C PRO A 137 12.36 -0.47 25.80
N LYS A 138 13.18 0.37 26.43
CA LYS A 138 14.39 -0.07 27.17
C LYS A 138 14.10 -1.14 28.22
N SER A 139 12.93 -1.12 28.85
CA SER A 139 12.51 -2.11 29.85
C SER A 139 12.20 -3.49 29.26
N LEU A 140 11.92 -3.56 27.96
CA LEU A 140 11.57 -4.80 27.27
C LEU A 140 12.74 -5.33 26.45
N TYR A 141 13.57 -4.44 25.89
CA TYR A 141 14.74 -4.81 25.13
C TYR A 141 15.75 -5.62 25.97
N GLY A 142 16.06 -6.85 25.55
CA GLY A 142 16.96 -7.76 26.27
C GLY A 142 16.28 -8.58 27.38
N THR A 143 14.98 -8.39 27.62
CA THR A 143 14.22 -9.22 28.55
C THR A 143 13.67 -10.45 27.81
N THR A 144 14.06 -11.64 28.25
CA THR A 144 13.62 -12.92 27.67
C THR A 144 12.11 -13.06 27.67
N GLY A 145 11.55 -13.49 26.55
CA GLY A 145 10.11 -13.74 26.39
C GLY A 145 9.27 -12.50 26.04
N THR A 146 9.90 -11.32 25.93
CA THR A 146 9.22 -10.15 25.38
C THR A 146 9.05 -10.26 23.87
N TYR A 147 7.98 -9.65 23.36
CA TYR A 147 7.68 -9.68 21.94
C TYR A 147 6.86 -8.45 21.54
N CYS A 148 6.83 -8.16 20.24
CA CYS A 148 6.05 -7.09 19.66
C CYS A 148 5.08 -7.65 18.61
N ARG A 149 3.83 -7.23 18.62
CA ARG A 149 2.88 -7.46 17.52
C ARG A 149 2.88 -6.26 16.60
N ILE A 150 3.14 -6.50 15.33
CA ILE A 150 3.22 -5.51 14.27
C ILE A 150 2.01 -5.67 13.37
N TYR A 151 1.15 -4.65 13.35
CA TYR A 151 0.06 -4.50 12.42
C TYR A 151 0.51 -3.53 11.33
N ALA A 152 0.19 -3.82 10.06
CA ALA A 152 0.50 -2.93 8.95
C ALA A 152 -0.67 -2.85 7.97
N ARG A 153 -0.95 -1.64 7.49
CA ARG A 153 -2.06 -1.37 6.60
C ARG A 153 -1.72 -0.25 5.62
N TYR A 154 -2.05 -0.47 4.36
CA TYR A 154 -1.99 0.52 3.29
C TYR A 154 -3.40 1.04 3.00
N LEU A 155 -3.53 2.36 2.88
CA LEU A 155 -4.81 3.05 2.64
C LEU A 155 -4.66 4.14 1.55
N GLY A 156 -3.74 3.95 0.62
CA GLY A 156 -3.36 4.96 -0.36
C GLY A 156 -2.41 6.02 0.20
N GLN A 157 -2.50 7.22 -0.37
CA GLN A 157 -1.68 8.39 -0.02
C GLN A 157 -2.33 9.27 1.07
N GLN A 158 -3.19 8.68 1.89
CA GLN A 158 -4.07 9.41 2.80
C GLN A 158 -3.49 9.59 4.20
N TYR A 159 -3.76 10.75 4.77
CA TYR A 159 -3.53 11.07 6.17
C TYR A 159 -4.84 11.05 6.97
N PRO A 160 -4.79 10.73 8.28
CA PRO A 160 -5.98 10.82 9.13
C PRO A 160 -6.42 12.29 9.29
N ASN A 161 -7.73 12.48 9.41
CA ASN A 161 -8.29 13.77 9.82
C ASN A 161 -8.01 14.07 11.31
N ALA A 162 -8.42 15.26 11.78
CA ALA A 162 -8.19 15.70 13.17
C ALA A 162 -8.77 14.74 14.23
N SER A 163 -9.77 13.93 13.87
CA SER A 163 -10.40 12.92 14.72
C SER A 163 -9.77 11.53 14.58
N GLY A 164 -8.61 11.40 13.93
CA GLY A 164 -7.91 10.12 13.80
C GLY A 164 -8.55 9.16 12.82
N LYS A 165 -9.22 9.66 11.78
CA LYS A 165 -9.93 8.79 10.82
C LYS A 165 -9.42 8.95 9.40
N ILE A 166 -9.28 7.83 8.69
CA ILE A 166 -9.12 7.78 7.24
C ILE A 166 -10.40 7.20 6.66
N ALA A 167 -11.01 7.90 5.71
CA ALA A 167 -12.14 7.39 4.96
C ALA A 167 -11.66 6.29 4.01
N VAL A 168 -12.35 5.16 4.00
CA VAL A 168 -12.08 4.05 3.10
C VAL A 168 -13.27 3.90 2.17
N THR A 169 -13.08 4.43 0.97
CA THR A 169 -14.04 4.41 -0.13
C THR A 169 -13.59 3.43 -1.22
N PRO A 170 -14.51 3.01 -2.11
CA PRO A 170 -14.22 2.01 -3.13
C PRO A 170 -13.22 2.43 -4.21
N ASP A 171 -12.62 3.60 -4.13
CA ASP A 171 -11.53 4.03 -5.02
C ASP A 171 -10.15 3.97 -4.35
N ILE A 172 -10.07 3.40 -3.14
CA ILE A 172 -8.83 3.18 -2.41
C ILE A 172 -8.48 1.69 -2.43
N ASP A 173 -7.28 1.39 -2.89
CA ASP A 173 -6.70 0.06 -2.80
C ASP A 173 -6.27 -0.20 -1.35
N VAL A 174 -7.04 -0.99 -0.62
CA VAL A 174 -6.71 -1.40 0.75
C VAL A 174 -5.80 -2.61 0.69
N ILE A 175 -4.62 -2.54 1.30
CA ILE A 175 -3.69 -3.68 1.33
C ILE A 175 -3.30 -4.00 2.78
N ASN A 176 -3.39 -5.29 3.15
CA ASN A 176 -3.24 -5.77 4.52
C ASN A 176 -2.17 -6.87 4.63
N ILE A 177 -1.76 -7.18 5.87
CA ILE A 177 -0.98 -8.39 6.19
C ILE A 177 -1.92 -9.57 6.57
N PRO A 178 -1.60 -10.83 6.18
CA PRO A 178 -2.55 -11.95 6.17
C PRO A 178 -3.03 -12.45 7.54
N ASN A 179 -2.29 -12.18 8.62
CA ASN A 179 -2.57 -12.74 9.96
C ASN A 179 -2.99 -11.68 10.99
N ASN A 180 -3.48 -10.52 10.54
CA ASN A 180 -3.72 -9.31 11.33
C ASN A 180 -2.43 -8.67 11.90
N TYR A 181 -1.48 -9.47 12.39
CA TYR A 181 -0.17 -9.02 12.85
C TYR A 181 0.97 -9.98 12.52
N SER A 182 2.19 -9.46 12.50
CA SER A 182 3.45 -10.20 12.55
C SER A 182 4.03 -10.11 13.95
N THR A 183 4.56 -11.21 14.48
CA THR A 183 5.31 -11.19 15.75
C THR A 183 6.79 -10.88 15.47
N SER A 184 7.37 -10.00 16.28
CA SER A 184 8.79 -9.63 16.23
C SER A 184 9.42 -9.75 17.61
N HIS A 185 10.66 -10.22 17.65
CA HIS A 185 11.51 -10.23 18.83
C HIS A 185 12.65 -9.20 18.71
N PRO A 186 13.25 -8.78 19.84
CA PRO A 186 14.37 -7.84 19.81
C PRO A 186 15.50 -8.28 18.87
N GLY A 187 15.95 -7.37 18.02
CA GLY A 187 17.04 -7.61 17.05
C GLY A 187 16.61 -8.23 15.71
N GLU A 188 15.34 -8.59 15.55
CA GLU A 188 14.83 -9.13 14.28
C GLU A 188 14.46 -8.02 13.28
N VAL A 189 14.60 -8.34 11.99
CA VAL A 189 14.00 -7.55 10.90
C VAL A 189 12.59 -8.04 10.66
N VAL A 190 11.62 -7.14 10.75
CA VAL A 190 10.20 -7.45 10.59
C VAL A 190 9.84 -7.53 9.12
N LYS A 191 9.48 -8.72 8.66
CA LYS A 191 9.02 -8.93 7.28
C LYS A 191 7.55 -8.56 7.16
N LEU A 192 7.25 -7.53 6.39
CA LEU A 192 5.89 -7.16 6.03
C LEU A 192 5.55 -7.80 4.69
N ARG A 193 4.58 -8.72 4.71
CA ARG A 193 4.10 -9.47 3.55
C ARG A 193 2.62 -9.20 3.40
N PHE A 194 2.26 -8.64 2.26
CA PHE A 194 0.95 -8.08 2.02
C PHE A 194 0.12 -8.98 1.10
N PHE A 195 -1.19 -8.84 1.18
CA PHE A 195 -2.14 -9.46 0.26
C PHE A 195 -3.23 -8.47 -0.12
N GLN A 196 -3.88 -8.73 -1.26
CA GLN A 196 -5.03 -7.96 -1.74
C GLN A 196 -6.32 -8.50 -1.10
N PRO A 197 -6.94 -7.78 -0.13
CA PRO A 197 -8.16 -8.22 0.52
C PRO A 197 -9.42 -7.94 -0.31
N LEU A 198 -9.34 -7.04 -1.30
CA LEU A 198 -10.45 -6.63 -2.17
C LEU A 198 -10.26 -7.18 -3.59
N ALA A 199 -11.34 -7.17 -4.36
CA ALA A 199 -11.27 -7.38 -5.82
C ALA A 199 -11.06 -6.04 -6.52
N ARG A 200 -10.26 -6.02 -7.60
CA ARG A 200 -10.07 -4.85 -8.46
C ARG A 200 -11.06 -4.86 -9.62
N LEU A 201 -11.69 -3.72 -9.85
CA LEU A 201 -12.52 -3.41 -11.00
C LEU A 201 -11.84 -2.30 -11.83
N ARG A 202 -11.18 -2.68 -12.93
CA ARG A 202 -10.61 -1.75 -13.91
C ARG A 202 -11.67 -1.39 -14.94
N ILE A 203 -12.16 -0.15 -14.91
CA ILE A 203 -13.02 0.38 -15.97
C ILE A 203 -12.15 1.15 -16.96
N THR A 204 -12.21 0.82 -18.26
CA THR A 204 -11.24 1.33 -19.24
C THR A 204 -11.64 2.64 -19.91
N LYS A 205 -12.90 3.06 -19.80
CA LYS A 205 -13.44 4.28 -20.45
C LYS A 205 -14.49 4.98 -19.59
N ALA A 206 -14.87 6.18 -20.02
CA ALA A 206 -15.91 6.95 -19.34
C ALA A 206 -17.25 6.23 -19.34
N CYS A 207 -17.86 6.12 -18.16
CA CYS A 207 -19.21 5.61 -17.96
C CYS A 207 -19.76 6.06 -16.61
N GLN A 208 -21.05 5.86 -16.41
CA GLN A 208 -21.62 5.83 -15.06
C GLN A 208 -21.49 4.41 -14.51
N LEU A 209 -20.68 4.25 -13.47
CA LEU A 209 -20.52 3.01 -12.72
C LEU A 209 -21.35 3.10 -11.42
N LYS A 210 -22.12 2.05 -11.12
CA LYS A 210 -22.82 1.92 -9.84
C LYS A 210 -22.64 0.52 -9.27
N PHE A 211 -22.28 0.43 -8.00
CA PHE A 211 -22.22 -0.85 -7.28
C PHE A 211 -22.37 -0.64 -5.78
N LYS A 212 -22.75 -1.70 -5.08
CA LYS A 212 -22.73 -1.69 -3.61
C LYS A 212 -21.35 -2.03 -3.10
N SER A 213 -20.87 -1.24 -2.16
CA SER A 213 -19.61 -1.52 -1.48
C SER A 213 -19.70 -1.08 -0.02
N LEU A 214 -18.82 -1.64 0.79
CA LEU A 214 -18.59 -1.17 2.13
C LEU A 214 -17.87 0.18 2.06
N ASN A 215 -18.50 1.22 2.62
CA ASN A 215 -17.79 2.43 2.97
C ASN A 215 -17.50 2.35 4.46
N SER A 216 -16.25 2.56 4.85
CA SER A 216 -15.80 2.40 6.22
C SER A 216 -14.88 3.54 6.63
N GLU A 217 -14.65 3.63 7.93
CA GLU A 217 -13.64 4.50 8.51
C GLU A 217 -12.58 3.65 9.19
N PHE A 218 -11.32 3.86 8.81
CA PHE A 218 -10.19 3.34 9.56
C PHE A 218 -9.80 4.31 10.68
N ARG A 219 -9.70 3.82 11.91
CA ARG A 219 -9.58 4.65 13.12
C ARG A 219 -8.27 4.45 13.85
N PHE A 220 -7.64 5.57 14.20
CA PHE A 220 -6.50 5.66 15.11
C PHE A 220 -6.96 6.09 16.51
N PRO A 221 -6.26 5.63 17.57
CA PRO A 221 -5.10 4.73 17.56
C PRO A 221 -5.46 3.24 17.49
N ASP A 222 -6.75 2.91 17.50
CA ASP A 222 -7.24 1.53 17.62
C ASP A 222 -6.84 0.62 16.45
N PHE A 223 -6.45 1.19 15.31
CA PHE A 223 -6.05 0.44 14.12
C PHE A 223 -7.16 -0.52 13.65
N LEU A 224 -8.40 -0.07 13.82
CA LEU A 224 -9.62 -0.82 13.53
C LEU A 224 -10.40 -0.14 12.42
N GLU A 225 -11.08 -0.96 11.65
CA GLU A 225 -12.05 -0.52 10.67
C GLU A 225 -13.44 -0.67 11.26
N ASN A 226 -14.18 0.44 11.33
CA ASN A 226 -15.58 0.39 11.68
C ASN A 226 -16.37 0.27 10.37
N PRO A 227 -16.99 -0.89 10.10
CA PRO A 227 -17.93 -1.00 9.00
C PRO A 227 -19.15 -0.14 9.36
N ASP A 228 -19.50 0.82 8.49
CA ASP A 228 -20.75 1.56 8.66
C ASP A 228 -21.89 0.79 8.01
N SER A 229 -21.87 0.68 6.68
CA SER A 229 -22.88 -0.05 5.92
C SER A 229 -22.47 -0.27 4.47
N TYR A 230 -23.03 -1.31 3.83
CA TYR A 230 -22.99 -1.44 2.38
C TYR A 230 -23.91 -0.40 1.76
N VAL A 231 -23.34 0.52 0.99
CA VAL A 231 -24.07 1.62 0.35
C VAL A 231 -23.95 1.54 -1.16
N ASP A 232 -24.97 2.05 -1.86
CA ASP A 232 -24.93 2.25 -3.30
C ASP A 232 -23.93 3.39 -3.60
N ASN A 233 -22.81 3.06 -4.23
CA ASN A 233 -21.87 4.04 -4.73
C ASN A 233 -22.14 4.31 -6.21
N VAL A 234 -22.08 5.58 -6.61
CA VAL A 234 -22.22 6.01 -8.01
C VAL A 234 -20.98 6.82 -8.38
N PHE A 235 -20.28 6.37 -9.41
CA PHE A 235 -19.06 6.99 -9.91
C PHE A 235 -19.23 7.41 -11.37
N TYR A 236 -18.71 8.58 -11.70
CA TYR A 236 -18.50 9.00 -13.08
C TYR A 236 -17.05 8.71 -13.45
N VAL A 237 -16.84 7.61 -14.16
CA VAL A 237 -15.50 7.17 -14.56
C VAL A 237 -14.95 8.14 -15.59
N PRO A 238 -13.68 8.58 -15.49
CA PRO A 238 -13.07 9.48 -16.47
C PRO A 238 -12.77 8.75 -17.79
N SER A 239 -12.45 9.52 -18.83
CA SER A 239 -12.26 9.01 -20.20
C SER A 239 -11.07 8.06 -20.36
N ASP A 240 -10.06 8.19 -19.50
CA ASP A 240 -8.87 7.34 -19.43
C ASP A 240 -9.06 6.10 -18.52
N GLY A 241 -10.26 5.94 -17.95
CA GLY A 241 -10.59 4.84 -17.07
C GLY A 241 -10.11 5.03 -15.63
N LYS A 242 -10.55 4.17 -14.71
CA LYS A 242 -10.15 4.19 -13.29
C LYS A 242 -10.33 2.81 -12.66
N ASP A 243 -9.55 2.57 -11.61
CA ASP A 243 -9.67 1.39 -10.74
C ASP A 243 -10.61 1.67 -9.58
N TYR A 244 -11.44 0.68 -9.27
CA TYR A 244 -12.26 0.62 -8.07
C TYR A 244 -12.04 -0.72 -7.37
N PHE A 245 -12.29 -0.75 -6.07
CA PHE A 245 -12.02 -1.88 -5.20
C PHE A 245 -13.30 -2.30 -4.49
N LEU A 246 -13.61 -3.58 -4.64
CA LEU A 246 -14.85 -4.17 -4.18
C LEU A 246 -14.58 -5.11 -3.01
N ASP A 247 -15.28 -4.87 -1.90
CA ASP A 247 -15.48 -5.92 -0.90
C ASP A 247 -16.67 -6.79 -1.32
N SER A 248 -16.34 -7.93 -1.91
CA SER A 248 -17.26 -8.92 -2.49
C SER A 248 -17.97 -9.84 -1.49
N GLU A 249 -17.77 -9.67 -0.18
CA GLU A 249 -18.34 -10.56 0.84
C GLU A 249 -19.88 -10.50 0.88
N ASP A 250 -20.49 -9.35 0.59
CA ASP A 250 -21.94 -9.24 0.37
C ASP A 250 -22.30 -9.71 -1.05
N LYS A 251 -23.26 -10.63 -1.19
CA LYS A 251 -23.78 -11.06 -2.51
C LYS A 251 -24.28 -9.89 -3.36
N ASN A 252 -24.80 -8.83 -2.75
CA ASN A 252 -25.29 -7.65 -3.45
C ASN A 252 -24.16 -6.78 -4.04
N SER A 253 -22.92 -6.94 -3.57
CA SER A 253 -21.74 -6.25 -4.11
C SER A 253 -21.20 -6.94 -5.38
N GLN A 254 -21.61 -8.18 -5.65
CA GLN A 254 -21.17 -8.98 -6.81
C GLN A 254 -21.88 -8.55 -8.11
N THR A 255 -22.82 -7.62 -8.02
CA THR A 255 -23.54 -7.06 -9.16
C THR A 255 -23.20 -5.58 -9.29
N ILE A 256 -22.70 -5.21 -10.47
CA ILE A 256 -22.40 -3.82 -10.83
C ILE A 256 -23.35 -3.35 -11.92
N ARG A 257 -23.45 -2.03 -12.12
CA ARG A 257 -24.18 -1.42 -13.22
C ARG A 257 -23.28 -0.45 -13.97
N ILE A 258 -23.26 -0.58 -15.29
CA ILE A 258 -22.52 0.31 -16.19
C ILE A 258 -23.52 0.93 -17.15
N ASN A 259 -23.64 2.26 -17.13
CA ASN A 259 -24.62 3.01 -17.91
C ASN A 259 -26.06 2.45 -17.78
N GLY A 260 -26.41 1.95 -16.58
CA GLY A 260 -27.71 1.34 -16.28
C GLY A 260 -27.83 -0.14 -16.61
N GLN A 261 -26.92 -0.73 -17.39
CA GLN A 261 -26.89 -2.17 -17.64
C GLN A 261 -26.32 -2.92 -16.45
N GLU A 262 -27.07 -3.91 -15.94
CA GLU A 262 -26.65 -4.76 -14.82
C GLU A 262 -25.72 -5.88 -15.29
N ILE A 263 -24.65 -6.10 -14.53
CA ILE A 263 -23.60 -7.07 -14.84
C ILE A 263 -23.25 -7.82 -13.56
N GLN A 264 -23.26 -9.14 -13.64
CA GLN A 264 -22.82 -10.01 -12.55
C GLN A 264 -21.33 -10.32 -12.68
N LEU A 265 -20.58 -10.18 -11.58
CA LEU A 265 -19.20 -10.65 -11.47
C LEU A 265 -19.18 -12.10 -10.98
N LEU A 266 -18.37 -12.93 -11.60
CA LEU A 266 -18.14 -14.32 -11.17
C LEU A 266 -16.89 -14.41 -10.29
N PRO A 267 -16.87 -15.30 -9.29
CA PRO A 267 -15.65 -15.57 -8.53
C PRO A 267 -14.65 -16.42 -9.32
N ASP A 268 -13.48 -16.66 -8.71
CA ASP A 268 -12.54 -17.68 -9.17
C ASP A 268 -13.11 -19.11 -9.04
N ALA A 269 -12.35 -20.11 -9.53
CA ALA A 269 -12.75 -21.52 -9.48
C ALA A 269 -12.96 -22.08 -8.05
N LYS A 270 -12.51 -21.36 -7.00
CA LYS A 270 -12.71 -21.71 -5.59
C LYS A 270 -13.84 -20.90 -4.94
N GLY A 271 -14.54 -20.05 -5.69
CA GLY A 271 -15.59 -19.20 -5.16
C GLY A 271 -15.08 -17.91 -4.49
N ASN A 272 -13.81 -17.52 -4.70
CA ASN A 272 -13.22 -16.32 -4.10
C ASN A 272 -13.16 -15.16 -5.08
N PHE A 273 -13.38 -13.96 -4.55
CA PHE A 273 -13.24 -12.70 -5.26
C PHE A 273 -12.01 -11.90 -4.78
N LYS A 274 -11.54 -12.12 -3.54
CA LYS A 274 -10.39 -11.40 -2.96
C LYS A 274 -9.14 -11.57 -3.82
N GLY A 275 -8.48 -10.45 -4.14
CA GLY A 275 -7.30 -10.43 -4.98
C GLY A 275 -7.56 -10.72 -6.46
N MET A 276 -8.81 -10.82 -6.90
CA MET A 276 -9.15 -10.95 -8.32
C MET A 276 -9.16 -9.59 -9.01
N SER A 277 -8.97 -9.59 -10.33
CA SER A 277 -9.08 -8.41 -11.18
C SER A 277 -10.14 -8.63 -12.26
N TYR A 278 -10.91 -7.58 -12.57
CA TYR A 278 -11.86 -7.54 -13.66
C TYR A 278 -11.58 -6.29 -14.51
N THR A 279 -11.21 -6.47 -15.78
CA THR A 279 -11.16 -5.35 -16.73
C THR A 279 -12.43 -5.31 -17.55
N ILE A 280 -13.09 -4.15 -17.56
CA ILE A 280 -14.36 -3.95 -18.25
C ILE A 280 -14.27 -2.74 -19.16
N ASP A 281 -14.57 -2.97 -20.45
CA ASP A 281 -14.81 -1.92 -21.43
C ASP A 281 -16.32 -1.62 -21.50
N PRO A 282 -16.77 -0.43 -21.07
CA PRO A 282 -18.17 -0.02 -21.13
C PRO A 282 -18.80 -0.06 -22.53
N ASP A 283 -18.01 0.00 -23.60
CA ASP A 283 -18.51 -0.04 -24.98
C ASP A 283 -18.64 -1.47 -25.53
N ALA A 284 -18.08 -2.45 -24.82
CA ALA A 284 -18.03 -3.85 -25.23
C ALA A 284 -18.54 -4.79 -24.12
N LEU A 285 -19.61 -4.38 -23.45
CA LEU A 285 -20.20 -5.16 -22.36
C LEU A 285 -20.74 -6.51 -22.86
N PRO A 286 -20.40 -7.63 -22.19
CA PRO A 286 -20.98 -8.91 -22.53
C PRO A 286 -22.46 -8.97 -22.15
N SER A 287 -23.20 -9.85 -22.81
CA SER A 287 -24.60 -10.16 -22.47
C SER A 287 -24.73 -11.05 -21.23
N GLY A 288 -23.62 -11.51 -20.66
CA GLY A 288 -23.57 -12.45 -19.53
C GLY A 288 -22.60 -12.01 -18.44
N PRO A 289 -22.42 -12.84 -17.40
CA PRO A 289 -21.51 -12.55 -16.30
C PRO A 289 -20.05 -12.40 -16.74
N ILE A 290 -19.27 -11.65 -15.97
CA ILE A 290 -17.84 -11.42 -16.22
C ILE A 290 -17.01 -12.25 -15.26
N ALA A 291 -16.09 -13.04 -15.80
CA ALA A 291 -15.10 -13.79 -15.03
C ALA A 291 -13.86 -12.94 -14.73
N PRO A 292 -13.11 -13.25 -13.64
CA PRO A 292 -11.89 -12.53 -13.32
C PRO A 292 -10.76 -12.89 -14.29
N GLU A 293 -9.79 -12.02 -14.38
CA GLU A 293 -8.52 -12.22 -15.08
C GLU A 293 -7.63 -13.21 -14.30
N PHE A 294 -6.82 -13.98 -15.02
CA PHE A 294 -5.88 -14.98 -14.47
C PHE A 294 -4.46 -14.75 -14.98
#